data_AF-A0A3M0DT86-F1
#
_entry.id   AF-A0A3M0DT86-F1
#
_cell.length_a   1.000
_cell.length_b   1.000
_cell.length_c   1.000
_cell.angle_alpha   90.00
_cell.angle_beta   90.00
_cell.angle_gamma   90.00
#
_symmetry.space_group_name_H-M   'P 1'
#
loop_
_entity.id
_entity.type
_entity.pdbx_description
1 polymer ?
#
loop_
_entity_poly.entity_id
_entity_poly.type
_entity_poly.pdbx_seq_one_letter_code
_entity_poly.pdbx_strand_id
1 'polypeptide(L)'
;MTRESELMLYFLLGIPAVVVGFFLLMMGPIGWFLAAFLGIAVLGAASVFGEDNAEREGPARVNCQHCGSRTDAGEVCEYCGEPL
;
A
#
# COMPACT_ATOMS: atom_id res chain seq x y z
N MET A 1 18.47 -9.30 -2.95
CA MET A 1 19.04 -8.70 -1.73
C MET A 1 20.13 -9.64 -1.22
N THR A 2 21.34 -9.17 -0.94
CA THR A 2 22.37 -10.03 -0.34
C THR A 2 22.10 -10.17 1.16
N ARG A 3 22.49 -11.30 1.76
CA ARG A 3 22.26 -11.60 3.18
C ARG A 3 22.83 -10.51 4.12
N GLU A 4 23.87 -9.81 3.69
CA GLU A 4 24.48 -8.70 4.42
C GLU A 4 23.60 -7.45 4.42
N SER A 5 22.96 -7.11 3.29
CA SER A 5 22.04 -5.97 3.20
C SER A 5 20.79 -6.17 4.06
N GLU A 6 20.31 -7.40 4.18
CA GLU A 6 19.16 -7.75 5.02
C GLU A 6 19.48 -7.58 6.52
N LEU A 7 20.68 -8.02 6.93
CA LEU A 7 21.19 -7.80 8.29
C LEU A 7 21.35 -6.31 8.62
N MET A 8 21.86 -5.51 7.68
CA MET A 8 21.94 -4.06 7.87
C MET A 8 20.56 -3.42 7.99
N LEU A 9 19.57 -3.85 7.21
CA LEU A 9 18.19 -3.37 7.31
C LEU A 9 17.59 -3.70 8.68
N TYR A 10 17.74 -4.94 9.16
CA TYR A 10 17.23 -5.31 10.48
C TYR A 10 17.92 -4.55 11.60
N PHE A 11 19.23 -4.30 11.49
CA PHE A 11 19.95 -3.52 12.48
C PHE A 11 19.51 -2.05 12.49
N LEU A 12 19.39 -1.44 11.32
CA LEU A 12 19.12 0.00 11.18
C LEU A 12 17.64 0.36 11.40
N LEU A 13 16.71 -0.52 11.01
CA LEU A 13 15.27 -0.26 11.07
C LEU A 13 14.55 -1.22 12.01
N GLY A 14 14.91 -2.50 12.00
CA GLY A 14 14.28 -3.52 12.84
C GLY A 14 14.50 -3.29 14.33
N ILE A 15 15.74 -3.05 14.77
CA ILE A 15 16.05 -2.80 16.19
C ILE A 15 15.31 -1.56 16.70
N PRO A 16 15.36 -0.39 16.04
CA PRO A 16 14.59 0.78 16.48
C PRO A 16 13.08 0.53 16.51
N ALA A 17 12.53 -0.17 15.51
CA ALA A 17 11.10 -0.48 15.48
C ALA A 17 10.68 -1.35 16.68
N VAL A 18 11.49 -2.35 17.05
CA VAL A 18 11.24 -3.18 18.23
C VAL A 18 11.32 -2.36 19.52
N VAL A 19 12.31 -1.47 19.64
CA VAL A 19 12.46 -0.59 20.81
C VAL A 19 11.24 0.33 20.95
N VAL A 20 10.82 0.98 19.86
CA VAL A 20 9.62 1.84 19.85
C VAL A 20 8.36 1.03 20.21
N GLY A 21 8.20 -0.16 19.64
CA GLY A 21 7.08 -1.06 19.96
C GLY A 21 7.06 -1.46 21.43
N PHE A 22 8.22 -1.75 22.00
CA PHE A 22 8.35 -2.07 23.43
C PHE A 22 7.96 -0.88 24.32
N PHE A 23 8.40 0.33 24.01
CA PHE A 23 8.00 1.54 24.74
C PHE A 23 6.49 1.79 24.65
N LEU A 24 5.89 1.64 23.45
CA LEU A 24 4.45 1.76 23.28
C LEU A 24 3.70 0.71 24.11
N LEU A 25 4.18 -0.53 24.15
CA LEU A 25 3.56 -1.56 24.98
C LEU A 25 3.62 -1.22 26.48
N MET A 26 4.75 -0.69 26.96
CA MET A 26 4.94 -0.30 28.37
C MET A 26 4.05 0.89 28.80
N MET A 27 3.63 1.74 27.86
CA MET A 27 2.67 2.83 28.13
C MET A 27 1.21 2.34 28.28
N GLY A 28 0.96 1.04 28.12
CA GLY A 28 -0.35 0.43 28.33
C GLY A 28 -1.41 0.93 27.33
N PRO A 29 -2.64 1.25 27.77
CA PRO A 29 -3.73 1.63 26.86
C PRO A 29 -3.40 2.82 25.97
N ILE A 30 -2.70 3.83 26.50
CA ILE A 30 -2.29 5.03 25.74
C ILE A 30 -1.36 4.63 24.59
N GLY A 31 -0.44 3.71 24.86
CA GLY A 31 0.48 3.23 23.84
C GLY A 31 -0.19 2.40 22.75
N TRP A 32 -1.27 1.67 23.08
CA TRP A 32 -2.07 0.98 22.07
C TRP A 32 -2.79 1.95 21.13
N PHE A 33 -3.36 3.02 21.68
CA PHE A 33 -3.95 4.09 20.87
C PHE A 33 -2.90 4.68 19.93
N LEU A 34 -1.73 5.06 20.45
CA LEU A 34 -0.63 5.61 19.64
C LEU A 34 -0.12 4.62 18.58
N ALA A 35 -0.01 3.33 18.91
CA ALA A 35 0.39 2.29 17.96
C ALA A 35 -0.60 2.15 16.81
N ALA A 36 -1.90 2.23 17.07
CA ALA A 36 -2.93 2.18 16.03
C ALA A 36 -2.81 3.39 15.07
N PHE A 37 -2.67 4.60 15.60
CA PHE A 37 -2.46 5.80 14.78
C PHE A 37 -1.15 5.75 14.00
N LEU A 38 -0.06 5.26 14.62
CA LEU A 38 1.23 5.07 13.96
C LEU A 38 1.10 4.09 12.78
N GLY A 39 0.41 2.96 12.97
CA GLY A 39 0.15 1.99 11.92
C GLY A 39 -0.62 2.59 10.74
N ILE A 40 -1.67 3.38 11.02
CA ILE A 40 -2.44 4.09 9.98
C ILE A 40 -1.55 5.12 9.27
N ALA A 41 -0.75 5.88 10.00
CA ALA A 41 0.16 6.87 9.42
C ALA A 41 1.20 6.20 8.49
N VAL A 42 1.75 5.04 8.89
CA VAL A 42 2.67 4.26 8.07
C VAL A 42 1.98 3.73 6.81
N LEU A 43 0.75 3.22 6.92
CA LEU A 43 -0.06 2.80 5.77
C LEU A 43 -0.32 3.97 4.80
N GLY A 44 -0.69 5.14 5.33
CA GLY A 44 -0.90 6.34 4.54
C GLY A 44 0.37 6.81 3.85
N ALA A 45 1.49 6.85 4.56
CA ALA A 45 2.79 7.17 3.97
C ALA A 45 3.18 6.15 2.88
N ALA A 46 3.01 4.85 3.14
CA ALA A 46 3.27 3.80 2.16
C ALA A 46 2.36 3.93 0.93
N SER A 47 1.11 4.37 1.09
CA SER A 47 0.20 4.59 -0.04
C SER A 47 0.57 5.79 -0.91
N VAL A 48 1.25 6.80 -0.35
CA VAL A 48 1.65 8.01 -1.10
C VAL A 48 3.04 7.85 -1.71
N PHE A 49 3.98 7.28 -0.95
CA PHE A 49 5.37 7.10 -1.38
C PHE A 49 5.62 5.76 -2.09
N GLY A 50 4.68 4.81 -2.02
CA GLY A 50 4.77 3.51 -2.70
C GLY A 50 4.37 3.55 -4.18
N GLU A 51 3.82 4.66 -4.67
CA GLU A 51 3.32 4.80 -6.04
C GLU A 51 4.44 5.11 -7.05
N ASP A 52 5.63 5.50 -6.60
CA ASP A 52 6.74 5.85 -7.49
C ASP A 52 7.43 4.63 -8.13
N ASN A 53 7.20 3.41 -7.62
CA ASN A 53 7.83 2.17 -8.13
C ASN A 53 6.84 1.03 -8.43
N ALA A 54 5.55 1.24 -8.24
CA ALA A 54 4.52 0.33 -8.70
C ALA A 54 3.71 1.07 -9.76
N GLU A 55 4.15 0.95 -11.01
CA GLU A 55 3.25 1.05 -12.15
C GLU A 55 1.98 0.30 -11.74
N ARG A 56 0.85 1.00 -11.65
CA ARG A 56 -0.45 0.38 -11.39
C ARG A 56 -0.70 -0.53 -12.61
N GLU A 57 -0.14 -1.74 -12.60
CA GLU A 57 -0.31 -2.81 -13.60
C GLU A 57 -1.73 -3.42 -13.53
N GLY A 58 -2.73 -2.60 -13.21
CA GLY A 58 -4.11 -2.91 -13.50
C GLY A 58 -4.47 -2.17 -14.78
N PRO A 59 -5.02 -2.83 -15.81
CA PRO A 59 -5.56 -2.11 -16.96
C PRO A 59 -6.49 -0.99 -16.47
N ALA A 60 -6.32 0.22 -17.00
CA ALA A 60 -7.14 1.36 -16.62
C ALA A 60 -8.60 1.00 -16.91
N ARG A 61 -9.40 0.67 -15.89
CA ARG A 61 -10.79 0.28 -16.06
C ARG A 61 -11.64 1.53 -16.33
N VAL A 62 -12.36 1.57 -17.44
CA VAL A 62 -13.28 2.66 -17.83
C VAL A 62 -14.73 2.17 -17.86
N ASN A 63 -15.69 3.09 -17.74
CA ASN A 63 -17.10 2.76 -17.90
C ASN A 63 -17.49 2.92 -19.37
N CYS A 64 -18.09 1.90 -19.97
CA CYS A 64 -18.60 1.96 -21.35
C CYS A 64 -19.77 2.96 -21.45
N GLN A 65 -19.72 3.87 -22.43
CA GLN A 65 -20.77 4.89 -22.62
C GLN A 65 -22.11 4.32 -23.07
N HIS A 66 -22.11 3.11 -23.62
CA HIS A 66 -23.31 2.46 -24.18
C HIS A 66 -24.05 1.60 -23.16
N CYS A 67 -23.36 0.73 -22.43
CA CYS A 67 -23.99 -0.20 -21.47
C CYS A 67 -23.71 0.12 -20.00
N GLY A 68 -22.81 1.06 -19.71
CA GLY A 68 -22.42 1.42 -18.35
C GLY A 68 -21.56 0.39 -17.61
N SER A 69 -21.19 -0.72 -18.27
CA SER A 69 -20.32 -1.73 -17.66
C SER A 69 -18.90 -1.20 -17.46
N ARG A 70 -18.23 -1.67 -16.39
CA ARG A 70 -16.84 -1.35 -16.10
C ARG A 70 -15.94 -2.37 -16.81
N THR A 71 -15.21 -1.91 -17.82
CA THR A 71 -14.39 -2.75 -18.73
C THR A 71 -12.96 -2.22 -18.80
N ASP A 72 -12.03 -3.01 -19.36
CA ASP A 72 -10.65 -2.56 -19.59
C ASP A 72 -10.60 -1.45 -20.63
N ALA A 73 -9.70 -0.47 -20.45
CA ALA A 73 -9.43 0.54 -21.46
C ALA A 73 -8.82 -0.14 -22.69
N GLY A 74 -9.61 -0.21 -23.75
CA GLY A 74 -9.25 -0.75 -25.05
C GLY A 74 -10.12 -0.11 -26.11
N GLU A 75 -10.23 -0.75 -27.27
CA GLU A 75 -11.02 -0.23 -28.38
C GLU A 75 -12.50 -0.64 -28.29
N VAL A 76 -12.80 -1.75 -27.60
CA VAL A 76 -14.12 -2.38 -27.59
C VAL A 76 -14.47 -2.85 -26.18
N CYS A 77 -15.73 -2.68 -25.80
CA CYS A 77 -16.28 -3.15 -24.55
C CYS A 77 -16.42 -4.67 -24.55
N GLU A 78 -15.83 -5.36 -23.56
CA GLU A 78 -15.86 -6.82 -23.45
C GLU A 78 -17.27 -7.39 -23.21
N TYR A 79 -18.18 -6.57 -22.69
CA TYR A 79 -19.53 -7.01 -22.31
C TYR A 79 -20.55 -6.86 -23.43
N CYS A 80 -20.52 -5.75 -24.15
CA CYS A 80 -21.54 -5.41 -25.13
C CYS A 80 -21.00 -5.41 -26.57
N GLY A 81 -19.67 -5.33 -26.76
CA GLY A 81 -19.05 -5.33 -28.08
C GLY A 81 -19.08 -3.98 -28.78
N GLU A 82 -19.66 -2.95 -28.17
CA GLU A 82 -19.59 -1.57 -28.65
C GLU A 82 -18.20 -0.95 -28.43
N PRO A 83 -17.80 0.02 -29.26
CA PRO A 83 -16.59 0.81 -29.05
C PRO A 83 -16.65 1.57 -27.72
N LEU A 84 -15.49 1.74 -27.09
CA LEU A 84 -15.32 2.40 -25.78
C LEU A 84 -15.23 3.93 -25.84
#